data_AF-A0A937XH70-F1
#
_entry.id   AF-A0A937XH70-F1
#
_cell.length_a   1.000
_cell.length_b   1.000
_cell.length_c   1.000
_cell.angle_alpha   90.00
_cell.angle_beta   90.00
_cell.angle_gamma   90.00
#
_symmetry.space_group_name_H-M   'P 1'
#
loop_
_entity.id
_entity.type
_entity.pdbx_description
1 polymer ?
#
loop_
_entity_poly.entity_id
_entity_poly.type
_entity_poly.pdbx_seq_one_letter_code
_entity_poly.pdbx_strand_id
1 'polypeptide(L)'
;MELTASQKIEKLGKAVSGMTQAELSRAVGVSRERIRQLMPRLKTKPSRRIRAWHRTVSRRTCVAMANLHDRGESLSAIGRHYGVSDYHVREAIRQVRREIEPAGRIQRLCRQEAIRKLLARGMTFEQACDKLGFSGLQRRRYRRQMGFRWEGVRTVPARKRGKK
;
A
#
# COMPACT_ATOMS: atom_id res chain seq x y z
N MET A 1 -44.98 -27.84 0.89
CA MET A 1 -44.77 -26.38 0.88
C MET A 1 -43.28 -26.10 0.98
N GLU A 2 -42.70 -25.38 0.01
CA GLU A 2 -41.31 -24.94 0.13
C GLU A 2 -41.17 -23.90 1.24
N LEU A 3 -40.15 -24.05 2.09
CA LEU A 3 -39.86 -23.08 3.13
C LEU A 3 -39.44 -21.75 2.51
N THR A 4 -40.03 -20.66 2.98
CA THR A 4 -39.59 -19.32 2.59
C THR A 4 -38.15 -19.06 3.05
N ALA A 5 -37.45 -18.15 2.38
CA ALA A 5 -36.07 -17.79 2.74
C ALA A 5 -35.93 -17.37 4.22
N SER A 6 -36.91 -16.66 4.77
CA SER A 6 -36.93 -16.27 6.19
C SER A 6 -37.03 -17.49 7.11
N GLN A 7 -37.90 -18.45 6.80
CA GLN A 7 -38.05 -19.69 7.57
C GLN A 7 -36.80 -20.57 7.48
N LYS A 8 -36.16 -20.64 6.30
CA LYS A 8 -34.87 -21.33 6.12
C LYS A 8 -33.78 -20.71 7.00
N ILE A 9 -33.75 -19.37 7.11
CA ILE A 9 -32.80 -18.66 7.97
C ILE A 9 -33.12 -18.88 9.46
N GLU A 10 -34.38 -18.88 9.86
CA GLU A 10 -34.76 -19.19 11.25
C GLU A 10 -34.38 -20.61 11.66
N LYS A 11 -34.51 -21.59 10.76
CA LYS A 11 -34.03 -22.97 11.00
C LYS A 11 -32.52 -23.08 11.21
N LEU A 12 -31.73 -22.20 10.60
CA LEU A 12 -30.28 -22.12 10.83
C LEU A 12 -29.95 -21.53 12.22
N GLY A 13 -30.87 -20.81 12.85
CA GLY A 13 -30.79 -20.36 14.23
C GLY A 13 -29.49 -19.62 14.57
N LYS A 14 -28.81 -20.04 15.65
CA LYS A 14 -27.58 -19.41 16.13
C LYS A 14 -26.41 -19.51 15.13
N ALA A 15 -26.39 -20.51 14.25
CA ALA A 15 -25.33 -20.70 13.26
C ALA A 15 -25.22 -19.52 12.28
N VAL A 16 -26.34 -18.81 12.04
CA VAL A 16 -26.40 -17.61 11.19
C VAL A 16 -25.39 -16.56 11.63
N SER A 17 -25.19 -16.38 12.95
CA SER A 17 -24.24 -15.39 13.49
C SER A 17 -22.80 -15.63 13.03
N GLY A 18 -22.38 -16.89 12.93
CA GLY A 18 -21.04 -17.27 12.49
C GLY A 18 -20.81 -17.22 10.99
N MET A 19 -21.85 -16.94 10.19
CA MET A 19 -21.79 -16.93 8.74
C MET A 19 -21.55 -15.52 8.18
N THR A 20 -20.90 -15.47 7.02
CA THR A 20 -20.90 -14.30 6.14
C THR A 20 -22.22 -14.23 5.37
N GLN A 21 -22.60 -13.05 4.86
CA GLN A 21 -23.78 -12.92 4.00
C GLN A 21 -23.72 -13.82 2.74
N ALA A 22 -22.51 -14.11 2.24
CA ALA A 22 -22.31 -14.99 1.09
C ALA A 22 -22.53 -16.47 1.44
N GLU A 23 -22.11 -16.91 2.62
CA GLU A 23 -22.37 -18.27 3.12
C GLU A 23 -23.86 -18.44 3.42
N LEU A 24 -24.49 -17.46 4.05
CA LEU A 24 -25.93 -17.47 4.30
C LEU A 24 -26.75 -17.55 3.01
N SER A 25 -26.37 -16.75 2.00
CA SER A 25 -26.97 -16.77 0.66
C SER A 25 -26.90 -18.15 0.01
N ARG A 26 -25.74 -18.83 0.09
CA ARG A 26 -25.57 -20.21 -0.42
C ARG A 26 -26.36 -21.25 0.37
N ALA A 27 -26.34 -21.17 1.70
CA ALA A 27 -27.04 -22.12 2.57
C ALA A 27 -28.56 -22.06 2.41
N VAL A 28 -29.10 -20.87 2.13
CA VAL A 28 -30.55 -20.65 1.95
C VAL A 28 -30.98 -20.85 0.48
N GLY A 29 -30.03 -20.77 -0.46
CA GLY A 29 -30.28 -20.88 -1.90
C GLY A 29 -30.90 -19.63 -2.51
N VAL A 30 -30.53 -18.44 -2.03
CA VAL A 30 -31.08 -17.15 -2.51
C VAL A 30 -29.98 -16.15 -2.77
N SER A 31 -30.25 -15.12 -3.58
CA SER A 31 -29.25 -14.10 -3.90
C SER A 31 -28.79 -13.29 -2.68
N ARG A 32 -27.57 -12.75 -2.73
CA ARG A 32 -27.03 -11.88 -1.67
C ARG A 32 -27.86 -10.61 -1.48
N GLU A 33 -28.49 -10.11 -2.54
CA GLU A 33 -29.41 -8.97 -2.48
C GLU A 33 -30.66 -9.31 -1.68
N ARG A 34 -31.21 -10.49 -1.91
CA ARG A 34 -32.39 -10.97 -1.16
C ARG A 34 -32.11 -11.10 0.32
N ILE A 35 -30.92 -11.62 0.69
CA ILE A 35 -30.46 -11.63 2.09
C ILE A 35 -30.38 -10.20 2.66
N ARG A 36 -29.90 -9.22 1.87
CA ARG A 36 -29.79 -7.81 2.29
C ARG A 36 -31.16 -7.17 2.54
N GLN A 37 -32.14 -7.43 1.68
CA GLN A 37 -33.52 -6.97 1.88
C GLN A 37 -34.18 -7.60 3.12
N LEU A 38 -33.85 -8.86 3.43
CA LEU A 38 -34.37 -9.54 4.60
C LEU A 38 -33.68 -9.10 5.90
N MET A 39 -32.48 -8.51 5.82
CA MET A 39 -31.68 -8.18 7.02
C MET A 39 -32.38 -7.37 8.11
N PRO A 40 -33.20 -6.35 7.79
CA PRO A 40 -33.95 -5.61 8.81
C PRO A 40 -34.92 -6.50 9.60
N ARG A 41 -35.41 -7.58 8.99
CA ARG A 41 -36.48 -8.45 9.52
C ARG A 41 -35.96 -9.73 10.20
N LEU A 42 -34.66 -10.03 10.10
CA LEU A 42 -34.09 -11.24 10.71
C LEU A 42 -33.80 -11.04 12.20
N LYS A 43 -34.24 -12.01 13.02
CA LYS A 43 -33.94 -12.06 14.47
C LYS A 43 -32.44 -12.27 14.73
N THR A 44 -31.80 -13.16 13.97
CA THR A 44 -30.35 -13.43 14.07
C THR A 44 -29.67 -13.00 12.78
N LYS A 45 -28.63 -12.18 12.90
CA LYS A 45 -27.95 -11.58 11.76
C LYS A 45 -26.56 -12.20 11.56
N PRO A 46 -26.10 -12.40 10.32
CA PRO A 46 -24.71 -12.76 10.05
C PRO A 46 -23.81 -11.64 10.55
N SER A 47 -22.95 -11.95 11.51
CA SER A 47 -22.03 -10.98 12.12
C SER A 47 -20.59 -11.17 11.65
N ARG A 48 -20.27 -12.30 11.03
CA ARG A 48 -18.94 -12.55 10.46
C ARG A 48 -18.72 -11.69 9.22
N ARG A 49 -17.90 -10.64 9.37
CA ARG A 49 -17.39 -9.85 8.25
C ARG A 49 -16.26 -10.62 7.56
N ILE A 50 -16.29 -10.66 6.23
CA ILE A 50 -15.12 -11.10 5.45
C ILE A 50 -14.02 -10.08 5.72
N ARG A 51 -12.95 -10.50 6.39
CA ARG A 51 -11.75 -9.67 6.52
C ARG A 51 -11.16 -9.54 5.12
N ALA A 52 -10.88 -8.30 4.70
CA ALA A 52 -10.23 -8.06 3.43
C ALA A 52 -8.91 -8.85 3.38
N TRP A 53 -8.61 -9.48 2.25
CA TRP A 53 -7.54 -10.48 2.14
C TRP A 53 -6.18 -9.96 2.66
N HIS A 54 -5.85 -8.70 2.37
CA HIS A 54 -4.62 -8.07 2.85
C HIS A 54 -4.49 -8.08 4.38
N ARG A 55 -5.60 -8.12 5.14
CA ARG A 55 -5.62 -8.19 6.61
C ARG A 55 -5.52 -9.60 7.18
N THR A 56 -5.64 -10.62 6.33
CA THR A 56 -5.53 -12.04 6.74
C THR A 56 -4.19 -12.65 6.34
N VAL A 57 -3.39 -11.94 5.53
CA VAL A 57 -2.09 -12.39 5.04
C VAL A 57 -1.02 -12.25 6.12
N SER A 58 -0.09 -13.21 6.16
CA SER A 58 1.01 -13.19 7.11
C SER A 58 1.96 -12.02 6.85
N ARG A 59 2.58 -11.48 7.92
CA ARG A 59 3.59 -10.41 7.81
C ARG A 59 4.74 -10.80 6.87
N ARG A 60 5.18 -12.07 6.89
CA ARG A 60 6.23 -12.60 6.00
C ARG A 60 5.84 -12.48 4.53
N THR A 61 4.60 -12.82 4.19
CA THR A 61 4.09 -12.70 2.83
C THR A 61 3.98 -11.24 2.39
N CYS A 62 3.54 -10.34 3.28
CA CYS A 62 3.54 -8.90 2.99
C CYS A 62 4.96 -8.36 2.73
N VAL A 63 5.96 -8.83 3.49
CA VAL A 63 7.38 -8.49 3.28
C VAL A 63 7.87 -9.01 1.93
N ALA A 64 7.53 -10.25 1.56
CA ALA A 64 7.90 -10.82 0.27
C ALA A 64 7.34 -9.99 -0.89
N MET A 65 6.06 -9.59 -0.83
CA MET A 65 5.47 -8.70 -1.84
C MET A 65 6.16 -7.33 -1.91
N ALA A 66 6.53 -6.77 -0.75
CA ALA A 66 7.26 -5.51 -0.70
C ALA A 66 8.64 -5.64 -1.39
N ASN A 67 9.34 -6.75 -1.17
CA ASN A 67 10.63 -7.02 -1.79
C ASN A 67 10.53 -7.22 -3.31
N LEU A 68 9.51 -7.94 -3.79
CA LEU A 68 9.27 -8.10 -5.24
C LEU A 68 8.99 -6.74 -5.90
N HIS A 69 8.15 -5.92 -5.25
CA HIS A 69 7.88 -4.56 -5.72
C HIS A 69 9.15 -3.68 -5.71
N ASP A 70 10.03 -3.85 -4.72
CA ASP A 70 11.30 -3.10 -4.64
C ASP A 70 12.33 -3.56 -5.67
N ARG A 71 12.23 -4.79 -6.18
CA ARG A 71 12.99 -5.29 -7.34
C ARG A 71 12.46 -4.78 -8.68
N GLY A 72 11.35 -4.02 -8.68
CA GLY A 72 10.78 -3.42 -9.87
C GLY A 72 9.61 -4.18 -10.48
N GLU A 73 9.09 -5.23 -9.82
CA GLU A 73 7.89 -5.91 -10.31
C GLU A 73 6.63 -5.03 -10.19
N SER A 74 5.77 -5.10 -11.20
CA SER A 74 4.48 -4.41 -11.20
C SER A 74 3.51 -5.03 -10.18
N LEU A 75 2.62 -4.22 -9.61
CA LEU A 75 1.58 -4.69 -8.69
C LEU A 75 0.71 -5.80 -9.32
N SER A 76 0.47 -5.74 -10.63
CA SER A 76 -0.32 -6.72 -11.37
C SER A 76 0.42 -8.03 -11.60
N ALA A 77 1.75 -8.00 -11.77
CA ALA A 77 2.58 -9.22 -11.83
C ALA A 77 2.61 -9.93 -10.47
N ILE A 78 2.83 -9.16 -9.39
CA ILE A 78 2.77 -9.67 -8.02
C ILE A 78 1.36 -10.22 -7.72
N GLY A 79 0.32 -9.49 -8.13
CA GLY A 79 -1.07 -9.92 -7.94
C GLY A 79 -1.38 -11.27 -8.58
N ARG A 80 -0.90 -11.48 -9.83
CA ARG A 80 -1.02 -12.77 -10.51
C ARG A 80 -0.31 -13.90 -9.78
N HIS A 81 0.90 -13.66 -9.26
CA HIS A 81 1.64 -14.67 -8.49
C HIS A 81 0.89 -15.11 -7.21
N TYR A 82 0.14 -14.20 -6.59
CA TYR A 82 -0.61 -14.47 -5.35
C TYR A 82 -2.12 -14.66 -5.53
N GLY A 83 -2.62 -14.69 -6.77
CA GLY A 83 -4.04 -14.87 -7.07
C GLY A 83 -4.94 -13.74 -6.56
N VAL A 84 -4.43 -12.50 -6.50
CA VAL A 84 -5.14 -11.34 -5.94
C VAL A 84 -5.05 -10.11 -6.83
N SER A 85 -5.99 -9.18 -6.63
CA SER A 85 -5.98 -7.90 -7.33
C SER A 85 -4.87 -6.97 -6.84
N ASP A 86 -4.47 -6.04 -7.71
CA ASP A 86 -3.49 -4.99 -7.45
C ASP A 86 -3.81 -4.18 -6.17
N TYR A 87 -5.10 -3.99 -5.89
CA TYR A 87 -5.56 -3.35 -4.66
C TYR A 87 -5.09 -4.12 -3.42
N HIS A 88 -5.27 -5.44 -3.39
CA HIS A 88 -4.88 -6.27 -2.26
C HIS A 88 -3.35 -6.34 -2.10
N VAL A 89 -2.61 -6.40 -3.20
CA VAL A 89 -1.14 -6.32 -3.17
C VAL A 89 -0.69 -4.99 -2.55
N ARG A 90 -1.28 -3.87 -3.01
CA ARG A 90 -0.95 -2.53 -2.51
C ARG A 90 -1.22 -2.40 -1.02
N GLU A 91 -2.37 -2.86 -0.54
CA GLU A 91 -2.72 -2.80 0.88
C GLU A 91 -1.86 -3.75 1.74
N ALA A 92 -1.48 -4.92 1.22
CA ALA A 92 -0.59 -5.85 1.91
C ALA A 92 0.82 -5.24 2.09
N ILE A 93 1.39 -4.67 1.02
CA ILE A 93 2.66 -3.95 1.07
C ILE A 93 2.58 -2.79 2.06
N ARG A 94 1.50 -1.98 2.01
CA ARG A 94 1.34 -0.79 2.88
C ARG A 94 1.43 -1.11 4.37
N GLN A 95 0.94 -2.26 4.81
CA GLN A 95 0.97 -2.66 6.23
C GLN A 95 2.39 -2.80 6.77
N VAL A 96 3.29 -3.36 5.97
CA VAL A 96 4.67 -3.62 6.39
C VAL A 96 5.65 -2.54 5.93
N ARG A 97 5.23 -1.68 4.99
CA ARG A 97 6.08 -0.64 4.39
C ARG A 97 6.61 0.38 5.40
N ARG A 98 5.90 0.60 6.50
CA ARG A 98 6.35 1.50 7.57
C ARG A 98 7.52 0.90 8.36
N GLU A 99 7.62 -0.42 8.40
CA GLU A 99 8.55 -1.18 9.23
C GLU A 99 9.75 -1.75 8.45
N ILE A 100 9.56 -2.10 7.17
CA ILE A 100 10.62 -2.61 6.26
C ILE A 100 11.56 -1.49 5.77
N GLU A 101 11.38 -0.26 6.27
CA GLU A 101 11.99 1.00 5.80
C GLU A 101 11.26 1.68 4.64
N PRO A 102 11.30 3.02 4.56
CA PRO A 102 10.73 3.73 3.44
C PRO A 102 11.65 3.46 2.25
N ALA A 103 11.20 2.73 1.23
CA ALA A 103 11.95 2.56 -0.03
C ALA A 103 12.41 3.90 -0.64
N GLY A 104 11.71 5.00 -0.33
CA GLY A 104 12.12 6.35 -0.69
C GLY A 104 13.17 7.00 0.23
N ARG A 105 13.64 6.34 1.30
CA ARG A 105 14.71 6.80 2.20
C ARG A 105 16.03 6.21 1.77
N ILE A 106 16.18 4.88 1.62
CA ILE A 106 17.43 4.28 1.13
C ILE A 106 17.75 4.81 -0.27
N GLN A 107 16.83 4.72 -1.22
CA GLN A 107 17.06 5.22 -2.58
C GLN A 107 17.41 6.71 -2.59
N ARG A 108 16.82 7.50 -1.68
CA ARG A 108 17.14 8.92 -1.50
C ARG A 108 18.51 9.11 -0.88
N LEU A 109 18.89 8.34 0.12
CA LEU A 109 20.22 8.36 0.74
C LEU A 109 21.28 7.96 -0.27
N CYS A 110 21.09 6.87 -1.01
CA CYS A 110 22.00 6.44 -2.10
C CYS A 110 22.14 7.53 -3.17
N ARG A 111 21.03 8.17 -3.58
CA ARG A 111 21.08 9.28 -4.55
C ARG A 111 21.77 10.52 -3.98
N GLN A 112 21.53 10.87 -2.71
CA GLN A 112 22.22 11.97 -2.04
C GLN A 112 23.72 11.68 -1.88
N GLU A 113 24.09 10.44 -1.58
CA GLU A 113 25.48 10.00 -1.48
C GLU A 113 26.18 10.03 -2.84
N ALA A 114 25.50 9.60 -3.91
CA ALA A 114 25.99 9.73 -5.28
C ALA A 114 26.26 11.19 -5.64
N ILE A 115 25.34 12.12 -5.30
CA ILE A 115 25.58 13.56 -5.45
C ILE A 115 26.82 13.99 -4.66
N ARG A 116 26.94 13.62 -3.37
CA ARG A 116 28.11 13.98 -2.53
C ARG A 116 29.43 13.50 -3.14
N LYS A 117 29.48 12.28 -3.66
CA LYS A 117 30.68 11.72 -4.32
C LYS A 117 31.08 12.52 -5.56
N LEU A 118 30.11 12.99 -6.35
CA LEU A 118 30.39 13.83 -7.53
C LEU A 118 30.83 15.24 -7.13
N LEU A 119 30.22 15.83 -6.10
CA LEU A 119 30.64 17.12 -5.56
C LEU A 119 32.08 17.07 -5.01
N ALA A 120 32.44 15.99 -4.30
CA ALA A 120 33.79 15.78 -3.79
C ALA A 120 34.86 15.67 -4.90
N ARG A 121 34.44 15.30 -6.13
CA ARG A 121 35.29 15.28 -7.33
C ARG A 121 35.37 16.64 -8.04
N GLY A 122 34.83 17.71 -7.43
CA GLY A 122 34.88 19.07 -7.98
C GLY A 122 33.75 19.43 -8.94
N MET A 123 32.75 18.56 -9.13
CA MET A 123 31.58 18.89 -9.98
C MET A 123 30.62 19.85 -9.28
N THR A 124 29.86 20.62 -10.05
CA THR A 124 28.74 21.41 -9.52
C THR A 124 27.52 20.52 -9.25
N PHE A 125 26.58 20.99 -8.42
CA PHE A 125 25.35 20.26 -8.11
C PHE A 125 24.51 20.02 -9.38
N GLU A 126 24.48 21.00 -10.28
CA GLU A 126 23.81 20.93 -11.58
C GLU A 126 24.39 19.79 -12.43
N GLN A 127 25.72 19.80 -12.63
CA GLN A 127 26.42 18.77 -13.38
C GLN A 127 26.23 17.37 -12.77
N ALA A 128 26.26 17.27 -11.44
CA ALA A 128 25.99 16.02 -10.74
C ALA A 128 24.56 15.51 -10.99
N CYS A 129 23.57 16.40 -11.01
CA CYS A 129 22.18 16.04 -11.29
C CYS A 129 21.94 15.67 -12.76
N ASP A 130 22.59 16.35 -13.70
CA ASP A 130 22.57 16.01 -15.13
C ASP A 130 23.16 14.62 -15.35
N LYS A 131 24.33 14.34 -14.77
CA LYS A 131 25.01 13.04 -14.86
C LYS A 131 24.19 11.89 -14.26
N LEU A 132 23.38 12.17 -13.24
CA LEU A 132 22.49 11.19 -12.59
C LEU A 132 21.10 11.11 -13.24
N GLY A 133 20.83 11.87 -14.32
CA GLY A 133 19.56 11.84 -15.04
C GLY A 133 18.36 12.37 -14.23
N PHE A 134 18.58 13.30 -13.30
CA PHE A 134 17.50 13.81 -12.46
C PHE A 134 16.59 14.82 -13.15
N SER A 135 15.29 14.64 -13.01
CA SER A 135 14.27 15.59 -13.48
C SER A 135 14.31 16.90 -12.70
N GLY A 136 13.77 17.99 -13.26
CA GLY A 136 13.73 19.29 -12.58
C GLY A 136 13.07 19.27 -11.19
N LEU A 137 12.04 18.43 -11.01
CA LEU A 137 11.41 18.22 -9.70
C LEU A 137 12.34 17.50 -8.71
N GLN A 138 13.08 16.49 -9.17
CA GLN A 138 14.05 15.77 -8.34
C GLN A 138 15.19 16.70 -7.93
N ARG A 139 15.71 17.53 -8.85
CA ARG A 139 16.76 18.53 -8.55
C ARG A 139 16.33 19.47 -7.43
N ARG A 140 15.14 20.08 -7.55
CA ARG A 140 14.59 20.96 -6.50
C ARG A 140 14.46 20.26 -5.15
N ARG A 141 13.99 19.02 -5.15
CA ARG A 141 13.85 18.20 -3.94
C ARG A 141 15.20 17.92 -3.28
N TYR A 142 16.17 17.38 -4.02
CA TYR A 142 17.49 17.04 -3.48
C TYR A 142 18.28 18.27 -3.05
N ARG A 143 18.18 19.38 -3.79
CA ARG A 143 18.79 20.67 -3.41
C ARG A 143 18.35 21.10 -2.01
N ARG A 144 17.05 21.12 -1.75
CA ARG A 144 16.48 21.47 -0.43
C ARG A 144 16.89 20.48 0.66
N GLN A 145 16.82 19.18 0.36
CA GLN A 145 17.13 18.13 1.34
C GLN A 145 18.61 18.08 1.73
N MET A 146 19.51 18.44 0.82
CA MET A 146 20.95 18.47 1.06
C MET A 146 21.43 19.82 1.63
N GLY A 147 20.52 20.76 1.92
CA GLY A 147 20.86 22.04 2.51
C GLY A 147 21.54 23.00 1.54
N PHE A 148 21.22 22.92 0.24
CA PHE A 148 21.69 23.88 -0.75
C PHE A 148 20.62 24.92 -1.11
N ARG A 149 21.06 26.10 -1.57
CA ARG A 149 20.19 27.18 -2.09
C ARG A 149 20.51 27.48 -3.55
N TRP A 150 19.50 27.97 -4.27
CA TRP A 150 19.66 28.45 -5.65
C TRP A 150 19.85 29.96 -5.66
N GLU A 151 20.90 30.45 -6.32
CA GLU A 151 21.21 31.89 -6.45
C GLU A 151 20.93 32.43 -7.87
N GLY A 152 20.00 31.83 -8.61
CA GLY A 152 19.67 32.25 -9.97
C GLY A 152 20.59 31.67 -11.06
N VAL A 153 21.89 31.50 -10.76
CA VAL A 153 22.86 30.96 -11.73
C VAL A 153 23.44 29.62 -11.29
N ARG A 154 23.64 29.41 -9.99
CA ARG A 154 24.27 28.19 -9.44
C ARG A 154 23.66 27.79 -8.10
N THR A 155 23.83 26.51 -7.75
CA THR A 155 23.53 26.01 -6.42
C THR A 155 24.72 26.21 -5.50
N VAL A 156 24.50 26.80 -4.32
CA VAL A 156 25.53 26.99 -3.28
C VAL A 156 25.08 26.40 -1.94
N PRO A 157 26.00 26.02 -1.03
CA PRO A 157 25.65 25.62 0.32
C PRO A 157 24.84 26.70 1.04
N ALA A 158 23.72 26.33 1.66
CA ALA A 158 23.00 27.26 2.51
C ALA A 158 23.88 27.54 3.74
N ARG A 159 24.28 28.81 3.94
CA ARG A 159 25.00 29.21 5.15
C ARG A 159 24.18 28.77 6.36
N LYS A 160 24.78 27.94 7.24
CA LYS A 160 24.21 27.71 8.58
C LYS A 160 24.08 29.09 9.21
N ARG A 161 22.87 29.54 9.54
CA ARG A 161 22.71 30.70 10.43
C ARG A 161 23.48 30.35 11.69
N GLY A 162 24.59 31.06 11.93
CA GLY A 162 25.32 30.94 13.17
C GLY A 162 24.33 31.14 14.30
N LYS A 163 24.29 30.19 15.24
CA LYS A 163 23.71 30.46 16.55
C LYS A 163 24.52 31.63 17.13
N LYS A 164 23.93 32.82 17.16
CA LYS A 164 24.27 33.80 18.18
C LYS A 164 23.70 33.29 19.50
#